data_AF-A0A227J6X3-F1
#
_entry.id   AF-A0A227J6X3-F1
#
_cell.length_a   1.000
_cell.length_b   1.000
_cell.length_c   1.000
_cell.angle_alpha   90.00
_cell.angle_beta   90.00
_cell.angle_gamma   90.00
#
_symmetry.space_group_name_H-M   'P 1'
#
loop_
_entity.id
_entity.type
_entity.pdbx_description
1 polymer ?
#
loop_
_entity_poly.entity_id
_entity_poly.type
_entity_poly.pdbx_seq_one_letter_code
_entity_poly.pdbx_strand_id
1 'polypeptide(L)'
;VFESKKLVAKHYEHPDPKQPKVFISELKVEECSPDLQDIVAKLASQVDAEKLSGSAFLHGGRLWDLSFADYQTLAKESEYASWLAAHGYGANHFTVSVNQLNQHDEVKQVNDHLRQAGFVINESGGEVKG
;
A
#
# COMPACT_ATOMS: atom_id res chain seq x y z
N VAL A 1 11.98 0.82 -9.63
CA VAL A 1 12.63 0.39 -8.36
C VAL A 1 12.67 1.61 -7.45
N PHE A 2 12.33 1.46 -6.17
CA PHE A 2 12.46 2.52 -5.17
C PHE A 2 13.60 2.15 -4.23
N GLU A 3 14.84 2.49 -4.62
CA GLU A 3 16.05 2.02 -3.95
C GLU A 3 16.13 2.44 -2.48
N SER A 4 15.82 3.72 -2.18
CA SER A 4 15.84 4.22 -0.80
C SER A 4 14.83 3.54 0.12
N LYS A 5 13.78 2.94 -0.44
CA LYS A 5 12.74 2.20 0.31
C LYS A 5 12.90 0.69 0.21
N LYS A 6 13.93 0.19 -0.48
CA LYS A 6 14.14 -1.26 -0.75
C LYS A 6 12.91 -1.92 -1.41
N LEU A 7 12.18 -1.19 -2.27
CA LEU A 7 10.97 -1.72 -2.93
C LEU A 7 11.18 -1.94 -4.43
N VAL A 8 10.55 -2.99 -4.95
CA VAL A 8 10.29 -3.16 -6.38
C VAL A 8 8.78 -3.17 -6.61
N ALA A 9 8.37 -2.72 -7.78
CA ALA A 9 6.96 -2.63 -8.10
C ALA A 9 6.72 -2.84 -9.59
N LYS A 10 5.52 -3.34 -9.89
CA LYS A 10 4.97 -3.47 -11.23
C LYS A 10 3.59 -2.86 -11.25
N HIS A 11 3.22 -2.27 -12.39
CA HIS A 11 1.83 -1.92 -12.65
C HIS A 11 1.28 -2.83 -13.74
N TYR A 12 -0.02 -3.04 -13.68
CA TYR A 12 -0.78 -3.87 -14.59
C TYR A 12 -1.94 -3.04 -15.14
N GLU A 13 -2.16 -3.16 -16.44
CA GLU A 13 -3.24 -2.46 -17.13
C GLU A 13 -4.21 -3.49 -17.68
N HIS A 14 -5.50 -3.26 -17.45
CA HIS A 14 -6.54 -4.06 -18.06
C HIS A 14 -6.78 -3.54 -19.50
N PRO A 15 -7.13 -4.41 -20.48
CA PRO A 15 -7.40 -3.99 -21.85
C PRO A 15 -8.54 -2.96 -21.99
N ASP A 16 -9.53 -3.03 -21.10
CA ASP A 16 -10.56 -1.99 -20.95
C ASP A 16 -9.98 -0.78 -20.18
N PRO A 17 -9.85 0.41 -20.83
CA PRO A 17 -9.27 1.60 -20.22
C PRO A 17 -10.13 2.21 -19.09
N LYS A 18 -11.38 1.74 -18.91
CA LYS A 18 -12.23 2.18 -17.79
C LYS A 18 -11.96 1.43 -16.50
N GLN A 19 -11.23 0.31 -16.56
CA GLN A 19 -10.84 -0.44 -15.38
C GLN A 19 -9.62 0.20 -14.70
N PRO A 20 -9.50 0.11 -13.37
CA PRO A 20 -8.36 0.66 -12.66
C PRO A 20 -7.08 -0.05 -13.06
N LYS A 21 -5.98 0.72 -13.15
CA LYS A 21 -4.64 0.15 -13.17
C LYS A 21 -4.35 -0.43 -11.79
N VAL A 22 -3.63 -1.55 -11.75
CA VAL A 22 -3.24 -2.21 -10.50
C VAL A 22 -1.75 -2.03 -10.29
N PHE A 23 -1.36 -1.42 -9.17
CA PHE A 23 0.04 -1.25 -8.80
C PHE A 23 0.36 -2.21 -7.64
N ILE A 24 1.35 -3.09 -7.83
CA ILE A 24 1.78 -4.06 -6.83
C ILE A 24 3.25 -3.82 -6.54
N SER A 25 3.57 -3.61 -5.27
CA SER A 25 4.95 -3.52 -4.79
C SER A 25 5.26 -4.64 -3.80
N GLU A 26 6.54 -4.99 -3.71
CA GLU A 26 7.08 -5.89 -2.69
C GLU A 26 8.33 -5.25 -2.07
N LEU A 27 8.53 -5.55 -0.79
CA LEU A 27 9.75 -5.20 -0.06
C LEU A 27 10.80 -6.26 -0.35
N LYS A 28 12.00 -5.82 -0.72
CA LYS A 28 13.18 -6.68 -0.83
C LYS A 28 13.69 -7.01 0.57
N VAL A 29 13.12 -8.06 1.16
CA VAL A 29 13.39 -8.49 2.53
C VAL A 29 14.88 -8.81 2.71
N GLU A 30 15.52 -9.38 1.70
CA GLU A 30 16.95 -9.71 1.67
C GLU A 30 17.88 -8.50 1.79
N GLU A 31 17.40 -7.28 1.48
CA GLU A 31 18.14 -6.03 1.65
C GLU A 31 17.93 -5.40 3.05
N CYS A 32 17.10 -6.01 3.91
CA CYS A 32 16.78 -5.52 5.26
C CYS A 32 17.66 -6.14 6.36
N SER A 33 17.56 -5.64 7.60
CA SER A 33 18.31 -6.19 8.72
C SER A 33 17.90 -7.65 9.03
N PRO A 34 18.78 -8.47 9.63
CA PRO A 34 18.45 -9.83 10.07
C PRO A 34 17.21 -9.88 10.97
N ASP A 35 17.08 -8.93 11.91
CA ASP A 35 15.92 -8.85 12.81
C ASP A 35 14.60 -8.67 12.03
N LEU A 36 14.59 -7.82 11.00
CA LEU A 36 13.41 -7.65 10.13
C LEU A 36 13.13 -8.92 9.35
N GLN A 37 14.17 -9.55 8.78
CA GLN A 37 14.04 -10.77 8.00
C GLN A 37 13.43 -11.91 8.84
N ASP A 38 13.91 -12.08 10.07
CA ASP A 38 13.43 -13.11 11.00
C ASP A 38 11.96 -12.89 11.37
N ILE A 39 11.56 -11.64 11.63
CA ILE A 39 10.15 -11.31 11.90
C ILE A 39 9.29 -11.60 10.67
N VAL A 40 9.71 -11.16 9.48
CA VAL A 40 8.94 -11.40 8.25
C VAL A 40 8.81 -12.90 7.96
N ALA A 41 9.88 -13.68 8.14
CA ALA A 41 9.85 -15.12 7.98
C ALA A 41 8.88 -15.79 8.97
N LYS A 42 8.87 -15.33 10.23
CA LYS A 42 7.91 -15.78 11.26
C LYS A 42 6.46 -15.44 10.92
N LEU A 43 6.19 -14.29 10.31
CA LEU A 43 4.83 -13.94 9.88
C LEU A 43 4.40 -14.76 8.66
N ALA A 44 5.29 -14.90 7.67
CA ALA A 44 5.03 -15.64 6.44
C ALA A 44 4.78 -17.14 6.69
N SER A 45 5.46 -17.75 7.67
CA SER A 45 5.29 -19.17 7.99
C SER A 45 3.92 -19.52 8.57
N GLN A 46 3.14 -18.53 9.01
CA GLN A 46 1.77 -18.70 9.50
C GLN A 46 0.73 -18.72 8.37
N VAL A 47 1.11 -18.31 7.16
CA VAL A 47 0.19 -18.20 6.03
C VAL A 47 -0.15 -19.58 5.50
N ASP A 48 -1.41 -19.96 5.63
CA ASP A 48 -1.97 -21.12 4.95
C ASP A 48 -2.11 -20.81 3.45
N ALA A 49 -1.35 -21.54 2.62
CA ALA A 49 -1.32 -21.35 1.17
C ALA A 49 -2.69 -21.54 0.51
N GLU A 50 -3.56 -22.38 1.08
CA GLU A 50 -4.93 -22.58 0.57
C GLU A 50 -5.76 -21.30 0.67
N LYS A 51 -5.47 -20.43 1.66
CA LYS A 51 -6.14 -19.13 1.80
C LYS A 51 -5.71 -18.11 0.76
N LEU A 52 -4.63 -18.36 0.02
CA LEU A 52 -4.18 -17.52 -1.09
C LEU A 52 -4.85 -17.90 -2.42
N SER A 53 -5.76 -18.88 -2.41
CA SER A 53 -6.58 -19.22 -3.57
C SER A 53 -7.71 -18.20 -3.79
N GLY A 54 -7.94 -17.83 -5.05
CA GLY A 54 -8.98 -16.85 -5.41
C GLY A 54 -8.61 -15.41 -5.03
N SER A 55 -9.60 -14.52 -4.98
CA SER A 55 -9.38 -13.08 -4.74
C SER A 55 -9.64 -12.64 -3.29
N ALA A 56 -10.24 -13.51 -2.46
CA ALA A 56 -10.70 -13.13 -1.12
C ALA A 56 -9.56 -12.62 -0.22
N PHE A 57 -8.36 -13.19 -0.37
CA PHE A 57 -7.20 -12.76 0.41
C PHE A 57 -6.81 -11.32 0.12
N LEU A 58 -7.04 -10.79 -1.10
CA LEU A 58 -6.65 -9.43 -1.50
C LEU A 58 -7.36 -8.33 -0.69
N HIS A 59 -8.39 -8.70 0.09
CA HIS A 59 -9.13 -7.80 0.97
C HIS A 59 -9.46 -8.45 2.32
N GLY A 60 -8.71 -9.50 2.70
CA GLY A 60 -8.94 -10.29 3.91
C GLY A 60 -8.20 -9.77 5.14
N GLY A 61 -7.26 -8.85 4.97
CA GLY A 61 -6.41 -8.34 6.04
C GLY A 61 -5.29 -9.33 6.41
N ARG A 62 -4.98 -9.44 7.70
CA ARG A 62 -3.89 -10.29 8.20
C ARG A 62 -4.22 -11.78 8.11
N LEU A 63 -3.24 -12.57 7.68
CA LEU A 63 -3.28 -14.04 7.70
C LEU A 63 -2.33 -14.63 8.77
N TRP A 64 -1.87 -13.79 9.70
CA TRP A 64 -0.88 -14.09 10.72
C TRP A 64 -1.19 -13.32 12.01
N ASP A 65 -0.66 -13.83 13.11
CA ASP A 65 -0.60 -13.12 14.38
C ASP A 65 0.65 -12.24 14.45
N LEU A 66 0.49 -11.02 14.97
CA LEU A 66 1.56 -10.03 15.12
C LEU A 66 1.59 -9.52 16.56
N SER A 67 2.76 -9.61 17.21
CA SER A 67 2.98 -8.99 18.50
C SER A 67 3.28 -7.50 18.35
N PHE A 68 2.94 -6.70 19.37
CA PHE A 68 3.25 -5.27 19.36
C PHE A 68 4.77 -5.00 19.32
N ALA A 69 5.57 -5.84 19.98
CA ALA A 69 7.03 -5.74 19.95
C ALA A 69 7.58 -5.96 18.54
N ASP A 70 7.10 -7.00 17.83
CA ASP A 70 7.50 -7.26 16.45
C ASP A 70 7.10 -6.09 15.54
N TYR A 71 5.87 -5.57 15.69
CA TYR A 71 5.43 -4.37 14.97
C TYR A 71 6.37 -3.18 15.19
N GLN A 72 6.73 -2.89 16.44
CA GLN A 72 7.62 -1.77 16.78
C GLN A 72 9.03 -1.96 16.20
N THR A 73 9.55 -3.19 16.17
CA THR A 73 10.83 -3.49 15.53
C THR A 73 10.77 -3.21 14.03
N LEU A 74 9.73 -3.70 13.35
CA LEU A 74 9.52 -3.42 11.93
C LEU A 74 9.41 -1.91 11.65
N ALA A 75 8.66 -1.18 12.48
CA ALA A 75 8.40 0.25 12.29
C ALA A 75 9.64 1.13 12.44
N LYS A 76 10.66 0.67 13.19
CA LYS A 76 11.94 1.40 13.31
C LYS A 76 12.75 1.40 12.02
N GLU A 77 12.66 0.33 11.23
CA GLU A 77 13.42 0.19 9.98
C GLU A 77 12.57 0.52 8.75
N SER A 78 11.32 0.07 8.70
CA SER A 78 10.47 0.13 7.52
C SER A 78 9.00 0.35 7.87
N GLU A 79 8.50 1.55 7.58
CA GLU A 79 7.07 1.87 7.61
C GLU A 79 6.26 0.94 6.68
N TYR A 80 6.84 0.54 5.54
CA TYR A 80 6.20 -0.40 4.61
C TYR A 80 6.00 -1.78 5.26
N ALA A 81 7.06 -2.32 5.88
CA ALA A 81 7.00 -3.63 6.52
C ALA A 81 6.01 -3.64 7.68
N SER A 82 6.05 -2.60 8.53
CA SER A 82 5.14 -2.48 9.67
C SER A 82 3.68 -2.24 9.26
N TRP A 83 3.43 -1.47 8.19
CA TRP A 83 2.09 -1.30 7.63
C TRP A 83 1.54 -2.63 7.12
N LEU A 84 2.30 -3.36 6.30
CA LEU A 84 1.88 -4.65 5.79
C LEU A 84 1.67 -5.66 6.92
N ALA A 85 2.57 -5.72 7.90
CA ALA A 85 2.42 -6.61 9.04
C ALA A 85 1.13 -6.33 9.84
N ALA A 86 0.78 -5.05 10.05
CA ALA A 86 -0.38 -4.63 10.83
C ALA A 86 -1.71 -4.78 10.06
N HIS A 87 -1.73 -4.50 8.76
CA HIS A 87 -2.95 -4.47 7.95
C HIS A 87 -3.17 -5.75 7.14
N GLY A 88 -2.10 -6.45 6.76
CA GLY A 88 -2.14 -7.62 5.88
C GLY A 88 -2.52 -7.27 4.44
N TYR A 89 -3.18 -8.20 3.77
CA TYR A 89 -3.60 -8.04 2.39
C TYR A 89 -4.86 -7.18 2.28
N GLY A 90 -4.72 -6.05 1.60
CA GLY A 90 -5.78 -5.08 1.38
C GLY A 90 -5.30 -4.03 0.39
N ALA A 91 -6.24 -3.35 -0.27
CA ALA A 91 -5.89 -2.16 -1.04
C ALA A 91 -5.31 -1.11 -0.09
N ASN A 92 -4.07 -0.68 -0.34
CA ASN A 92 -3.46 0.40 0.43
C ASN A 92 -4.18 1.73 0.20
N HIS A 93 -4.54 2.01 -1.05
CA HIS A 93 -5.37 3.14 -1.45
C HIS A 93 -6.01 2.87 -2.81
N PHE A 94 -7.04 3.65 -3.11
CA PHE A 94 -7.58 3.80 -4.46
C PHE A 94 -7.32 5.24 -4.94
N THR A 95 -7.19 5.40 -6.25
CA THR A 95 -6.95 6.71 -6.87
C THR A 95 -8.08 7.01 -7.83
N VAL A 96 -8.77 8.13 -7.59
CA VAL A 96 -9.81 8.65 -8.48
C VAL A 96 -9.14 9.24 -9.73
N SER A 97 -9.67 8.91 -10.91
CA SER A 97 -9.24 9.55 -12.15
C SER A 97 -9.95 10.89 -12.32
N VAL A 98 -9.23 11.99 -12.08
CA VAL A 98 -9.77 13.35 -12.29
C VAL A 98 -10.21 13.55 -13.74
N ASN A 99 -9.48 12.98 -14.70
CA ASN A 99 -9.80 13.03 -16.13
C ASN A 99 -11.17 12.44 -16.50
N GLN A 100 -11.76 11.61 -15.64
CA GLN A 100 -13.08 11.01 -15.85
C GLN A 100 -14.20 11.72 -15.07
N LEU A 101 -13.89 12.78 -14.31
CA LEU A 101 -14.90 13.55 -13.60
C LEU A 101 -15.60 14.53 -14.54
N ASN A 102 -16.91 14.70 -14.38
CA ASN A 102 -17.70 15.65 -15.16
C ASN A 102 -17.71 17.07 -14.56
N GLN A 103 -17.33 17.21 -13.28
CA GLN A 103 -17.47 18.46 -12.52
C GLN A 103 -16.14 19.19 -12.29
N HIS A 104 -15.02 18.52 -12.53
CA HIS A 104 -13.68 19.04 -12.24
C HIS A 104 -12.71 18.62 -13.33
N ASP A 105 -11.95 19.58 -13.84
CA ASP A 105 -10.97 19.40 -14.90
C ASP A 105 -9.54 19.30 -14.35
N GLU A 106 -9.30 19.85 -13.15
CA GLU A 106 -7.98 19.91 -12.52
C GLU A 106 -7.97 19.32 -11.11
N VAL A 107 -6.85 18.70 -10.74
CA VAL A 107 -6.62 18.14 -9.39
C VAL A 107 -6.85 19.18 -8.30
N LYS A 108 -6.46 20.44 -8.55
CA LYS A 108 -6.65 21.53 -7.58
C LYS A 108 -8.14 21.77 -7.26
N GLN A 109 -9.01 21.69 -8.26
CA GLN A 109 -10.46 21.88 -8.05
C GLN A 109 -11.05 20.78 -7.17
N VAL A 110 -10.58 19.54 -7.34
CA VAL A 110 -10.94 18.41 -6.48
C VAL A 110 -10.44 18.64 -5.06
N ASN A 111 -9.20 19.10 -4.89
CA ASN A 111 -8.63 19.41 -3.56
C ASN A 111 -9.41 20.53 -2.86
N ASP A 112 -9.73 21.61 -3.57
CA ASP A 112 -10.52 22.72 -3.04
C ASP A 112 -11.92 22.24 -2.60
N HIS A 113 -12.57 21.39 -3.40
CA HIS A 113 -13.86 20.79 -3.06
C HIS A 113 -13.79 19.93 -1.79
N LEU A 114 -12.77 19.07 -1.67
CA LEU A 114 -12.56 18.23 -0.49
C LEU A 114 -12.30 19.08 0.77
N ARG A 115 -11.53 20.18 0.67
CA ARG A 115 -11.32 21.12 1.78
C ARG A 115 -12.62 21.79 2.22
N GLN A 116 -13.44 22.25 1.27
CA GLN A 116 -14.75 22.85 1.57
C GLN A 116 -15.70 21.86 2.25
N ALA A 117 -15.58 20.57 1.93
CA ALA A 117 -16.31 19.49 2.58
C ALA A 117 -15.73 19.10 3.96
N GLY A 118 -14.61 19.69 4.39
CA GLY A 118 -14.00 19.47 5.71
C GLY A 118 -12.92 18.38 5.75
N PHE A 119 -12.47 17.86 4.61
CA PHE A 119 -11.35 16.93 4.57
C PHE A 119 -10.00 17.66 4.59
N VAL A 120 -9.07 17.14 5.40
CA VAL A 120 -7.68 17.63 5.42
C VAL A 120 -6.90 16.95 4.29
N ILE A 121 -6.25 17.75 3.45
CA ILE A 121 -5.41 17.28 2.36
C ILE A 121 -3.96 17.20 2.81
N ASN A 122 -3.27 16.13 2.43
CA ASN A 122 -1.84 15.98 2.72
C ASN A 122 -1.02 16.94 1.86
N GLU A 123 -0.26 17.82 2.51
CA GLU A 123 0.60 18.82 1.84
C GLU A 123 2.09 18.42 1.81
N SER A 124 2.45 17.25 2.36
CA SER A 124 3.84 16.78 2.39
C SER A 124 4.38 16.54 0.99
N GLY A 125 5.36 17.34 0.57
CA GLY A 125 5.93 17.31 -0.78
C GLY A 125 5.12 18.10 -1.82
N GLY A 126 4.25 19.02 -1.39
CA GLY A 126 3.35 19.77 -2.25
C GLY A 126 1.96 19.15 -2.32
N GLU A 127 0.93 19.99 -2.44
CA GLU A 127 -0.49 19.59 -2.53
C GLU A 127 -0.82 18.86 -3.85
N VAL A 128 -0.17 19.27 -4.94
CA VAL A 128 -0.19 18.57 -6.22
C VAL A 128 1.22 18.08 -6.48
N LYS A 129 1.37 16.76 -6.62
CA LYS A 129 2.66 16.11 -6.89
C LYS A 129 2.73 15.81 -8.38
N GLY A 130 3.57 16.55 -9.08
CA GLY A 130 3.78 16.49 -10.53
C GLY A 130 5.12 17.08 -10.90
#